data_AF-A0A949KRH8-F1
#
_entry.id   AF-A0A949KRH8-F1
#
_cell.length_a   1.000
_cell.length_b   1.000
_cell.length_c   1.000
_cell.angle_alpha   90.00
_cell.angle_beta   90.00
_cell.angle_gamma   90.00
#
_symmetry.space_group_name_H-M   'P 1'
#
loop_
_entity.id
_entity.type
_entity.pdbx_description
1 polymer ?
#
loop_
_entity_poly.entity_id
_entity_poly.type
_entity_poly.pdbx_seq_one_letter_code
_entity_poly.pdbx_strand_id
1 'polypeptide(L)' 'ITDRWLKEYNEERPHESLGNLTPAEYLALNSPEVSTVEWH' A
#
# COMPACT_ATOMS: atom_id res chain seq x y z
N ILE A 1 -3.55 -0.75 16.48
CA ILE A 1 -2.77 0.11 15.56
C ILE A 1 -3.24 1.55 15.78
N THR A 2 -2.33 2.51 15.92
CA THR A 2 -2.66 3.93 16.09
C THR A 2 -2.73 4.61 14.73
N ASP A 3 -3.54 5.67 14.58
CA ASP A 3 -3.63 6.45 13.32
C ASP A 3 -2.27 6.92 12.82
N ARG A 4 -1.40 7.31 13.75
CA ARG A 4 -0.03 7.72 13.42
C ARG A 4 0.76 6.60 12.74
N TRP A 5 0.72 5.39 13.31
CA TRP A 5 1.45 4.26 12.73
C TRP A 5 0.91 3.91 11.34
N LEU A 6 -0.42 3.99 11.17
CA LEU A 6 -1.05 3.72 9.88
C LEU A 6 -0.60 4.72 8.81
N LYS A 7 -0.52 6.01 9.16
CA LYS A 7 -0.01 7.04 8.27
C LYS A 7 1.46 6.81 7.92
N GLU A 8 2.32 6.58 8.92
CA GLU A 8 3.74 6.33 8.70
C GLU A 8 3.94 5.12 7.75
N TYR A 9 3.20 4.04 7.95
CA TYR A 9 3.28 2.86 7.09
C TYR A 9 2.80 3.12 5.66
N ASN A 10 1.64 3.76 5.49
CA ASN A 10 1.01 3.92 4.18
C ASN A 10 1.64 5.03 3.33
N GLU A 11 2.12 6.11 3.95
CA GLU A 11 2.48 7.34 3.24
C GLU A 11 3.95 7.74 3.38
N GLU A 12 4.67 7.26 4.39
CA GLU A 12 6.01 7.81 4.72
C GLU A 12 7.13 6.77 4.65
N ARG A 13 6.81 5.48 4.82
CA ARG A 13 7.82 4.41 4.87
C ARG A 13 7.99 3.74 3.51
N PRO A 14 9.18 3.83 2.88
CA PRO A 14 9.47 3.07 1.67
C PRO A 14 9.68 1.59 2.00
N HIS A 15 9.23 0.72 1.10
CA HIS A 15 9.34 -0.72 1.24
C HIS A 15 10.16 -1.29 0.08
N GLU A 16 11.27 -1.99 0.38
CA GLU A 16 12.13 -2.62 -0.64
C GLU A 16 11.35 -3.58 -1.54
N SER A 17 10.38 -4.32 -0.98
CA SER A 17 9.49 -5.22 -1.72
C SER A 17 8.61 -4.51 -2.76
N LEU A 18 8.37 -3.20 -2.58
CA LEU A 18 7.64 -2.35 -3.52
C LEU A 18 8.58 -1.52 -4.41
N GLY A 19 9.88 -1.83 -4.42
CA GLY A 19 10.88 -1.05 -5.17
C GLY A 19 11.28 0.25 -4.48
N ASN A 20 11.29 0.26 -3.14
CA ASN A 20 11.50 1.46 -2.30
C ASN A 20 10.39 2.50 -2.39
N LEU A 21 9.18 2.09 -2.77
CA LEU A 21 7.98 2.92 -2.74
C LEU A 21 7.21 2.74 -1.44
N THR A 22 6.44 3.76 -1.08
CA THR A 22 5.39 3.65 -0.07
C THR A 22 4.20 2.87 -0.62
N PRO A 23 3.35 2.28 0.24
CA PRO A 23 2.12 1.62 -0.19
C PRO A 23 1.21 2.54 -1.02
N ALA A 24 1.07 3.81 -0.63
CA ALA A 24 0.26 4.78 -1.38
C ALA A 24 0.82 5.05 -2.79
N GLU A 25 2.13 5.25 -2.92
CA GLU A 25 2.78 5.45 -4.22
C GLU A 25 2.64 4.21 -5.11
N TYR A 26 2.84 3.02 -4.54
CA TYR A 26 2.67 1.78 -5.28
C TYR A 26 1.25 1.63 -5.83
N LEU A 27 0.22 1.92 -5.03
CA LEU A 27 -1.18 1.88 -5.47
C LEU A 27 -1.46 2.87 -6.61
N ALA A 28 -0.93 4.09 -6.51
CA ALA A 28 -1.09 5.11 -7.56
C ALA A 28 -0.42 4.69 -8.88
N LEU A 29 0.74 4.03 -8.83
CA LEU A 29 1.45 3.55 -10.02
C LEU A 29 0.81 2.28 -10.62
N ASN A 30 0.33 1.37 -9.78
CA ASN A 30 -0.05 0.03 -10.23
C ASN A 30 -1.56 -0.15 -10.38
N SER A 31 -2.39 0.84 -10.00
CA SER A 31 -3.86 0.84 -10.11
C SER A 31 -4.45 -0.57 -10.04
N PRO A 32 -4.29 -1.27 -8.89
CA PRO A 32 -4.67 -2.67 -8.84
C PRO A 32 -6.17 -2.78 -9.08
N GLU A 33 -6.55 -3.48 -10.14
CA GLU A 33 -7.92 -3.89 -10.34
C GLU A 33 -8.32 -4.69 -9.11
N VAL A 34 -9.25 -4.13 -8.31
CA VAL A 34 -9.70 -4.79 -7.08
C VAL A 34 -10.29 -6.13 -7.51
N SER A 35 -9.65 -7.22 -7.08
CA SER A 35 -10.04 -8.54 -7.56
C SER A 35 -11.50 -8.79 -7.18
N THR A 36 -12.36 -8.99 -8.18
CA THR A 36 -13.80 -9.19 -8.01
C THR A 36 -14.16 -10.62 -7.59
N VAL A 37 -13.15 -11.46 -7.33
CA VAL A 37 -13.37 -12.84 -6.91
C VAL A 37 -13.69 -12.85 -5.42
N GLU A 38 -14.89 -13.32 -5.07
CA GLU A 38 -15.22 -13.61 -3.68
C GLU A 38 -14.35 -14.76 -3.17
N TRP A 39 -13.72 -14.56 -2.03
CA TRP A 39 -12.96 -15.60 -1.34
C TRP A 39 -13.98 -16.57 -0.70
N HIS A 40 -14.01 -17.82 -1.15
CA HIS A 40 -14.85 -18.91 -0.61
C HIS A 40 -14.23 -19.58 0.62
#